data_AF-A0A432MCQ1-F1
#
_entry.id   AF-A0A432MCQ1-F1
#
_cell.length_a   1.000
_cell.length_b   1.000
_cell.length_c   1.000
_cell.angle_alpha   90.00
_cell.angle_beta   90.00
_cell.angle_gamma   90.00
#
_symmetry.space_group_name_H-M   'P 1'
#
loop_
_entity.id
_entity.type
_entity.pdbx_description
1 polymer ?
#
loop_
_entity_poly.entity_id
_entity_poly.type
_entity_poly.pdbx_seq_one_letter_code
_entity_poly.pdbx_strand_id
1 'polypeptide(L)'
;MRVDQAIYTSLPRAGKDGYHVVSRSRGVSEADARALSAWSPSHDALIVDEANRISVNVHPLTDGRLAISRTCEGRPEYSGRGGRQVYTHAIILAIDDLRRSGTQPIALYRDALAQGVLRYRPSPPPILEEVELGRCHRFLRRPDAGAPDPNALNDLHDRLRSGDRLELRLSGDRVHFAECLLESLPRELLLQTSLSTSLRPSSARPFRVCLVPRDR
;
A
#
# COMPACT_ATOMS: atom_id res chain seq x y z
N MET A 1 -13.77 -7.00 11.12
CA MET A 1 -13.12 -5.72 11.48
C MET A 1 -13.57 -4.68 10.48
N ARG A 2 -14.18 -3.59 10.95
CA ARG A 2 -14.68 -2.55 10.05
C ARG A 2 -13.53 -1.66 9.61
N VAL A 3 -13.44 -1.37 8.32
CA VAL A 3 -12.41 -0.51 7.73
C VAL A 3 -13.07 0.52 6.81
N ASP A 4 -12.51 1.73 6.81
CA ASP A 4 -12.85 2.77 5.85
C ASP A 4 -12.12 2.52 4.52
N GLN A 5 -12.55 3.22 3.47
CA GLN A 5 -11.93 3.18 2.15
C GLN A 5 -11.62 4.58 1.63
N ALA A 6 -10.63 4.67 0.75
CA ALA A 6 -10.40 5.86 -0.07
C ALA A 6 -9.84 5.49 -1.45
N ILE A 7 -10.19 6.27 -2.46
CA ILE A 7 -9.66 6.15 -3.81
C ILE A 7 -8.99 7.46 -4.19
N TYR A 8 -7.72 7.38 -4.55
CA TYR A 8 -6.89 8.46 -5.05
C TYR A 8 -6.55 8.22 -6.52
N THR A 9 -6.90 9.17 -7.39
CA THR A 9 -6.61 9.12 -8.82
C THR A 9 -6.85 10.48 -9.47
N SER A 10 -6.65 10.61 -10.78
CA SER A 10 -6.81 11.85 -11.55
C SER A 10 -8.17 11.95 -12.28
N LEU A 11 -9.23 11.37 -11.72
CA LEU A 11 -10.57 11.50 -12.31
C LEU A 11 -11.09 12.93 -12.11
N PRO A 12 -11.59 13.59 -13.16
CA PRO A 12 -12.13 14.95 -13.04
C PRO A 12 -13.38 14.93 -12.16
N ARG A 13 -13.34 15.69 -11.05
CA ARG A 13 -14.47 15.79 -10.12
C ARG A 13 -14.50 17.15 -9.44
N ALA A 14 -15.69 17.75 -9.39
CA ALA A 14 -15.94 19.00 -8.66
C ALA A 14 -14.93 20.13 -8.99
N GLY A 15 -14.54 20.25 -10.27
CA GLY A 15 -13.59 21.26 -10.74
C GLY A 15 -12.14 21.07 -10.28
N LYS A 16 -11.80 19.92 -9.69
CA LYS A 16 -10.41 19.55 -9.40
C LYS A 16 -9.80 18.81 -10.57
N ASP A 17 -8.69 19.35 -11.04
CA ASP A 17 -7.81 18.69 -12.01
C ASP A 17 -6.63 18.02 -11.30
N GLY A 18 -6.10 16.97 -11.91
CA GLY A 18 -4.96 16.22 -11.39
C GLY A 18 -5.31 15.23 -10.27
N TYR A 19 -4.27 14.69 -9.64
CA TYR A 19 -4.40 13.59 -8.70
C TYR A 19 -4.90 14.05 -7.32
N HIS A 20 -6.01 13.46 -6.88
CA HIS A 20 -6.62 13.75 -5.59
C HIS A 20 -7.45 12.57 -5.08
N VAL A 21 -7.91 12.63 -3.83
CA VAL A 21 -8.89 11.66 -3.30
C VAL A 21 -10.26 11.95 -3.90
N VAL A 22 -10.71 11.09 -4.82
CA VAL A 22 -11.96 11.25 -5.58
C VAL A 22 -13.17 10.62 -4.88
N SER A 23 -12.92 9.67 -3.98
CA SER A 23 -13.92 8.93 -3.23
C SER A 23 -13.36 8.52 -1.87
N ARG A 24 -14.17 8.60 -0.81
CA ARG A 24 -13.77 8.12 0.51
C ARG A 24 -14.98 7.74 1.37
N SER A 25 -14.77 6.90 2.36
CA SER A 25 -15.78 6.59 3.37
C SER A 25 -16.03 7.78 4.30
N ARG A 26 -17.19 7.80 4.96
CA ARG A 26 -17.57 8.90 5.85
C ARG A 26 -16.63 9.05 7.05
N GLY A 27 -16.00 7.96 7.49
CA GLY A 27 -15.01 7.97 8.57
C GLY A 27 -13.64 8.52 8.16
N VAL A 28 -13.41 8.82 6.88
CA VAL A 28 -12.14 9.38 6.39
C VAL A 28 -12.17 10.90 6.47
N SER A 29 -11.37 11.46 7.37
CA SER A 29 -11.28 12.91 7.57
C SER A 29 -10.60 13.63 6.40
N GLU A 30 -10.66 14.96 6.40
CA GLU A 30 -9.85 15.77 5.48
C GLU A 30 -8.34 15.64 5.75
N ALA A 31 -7.97 15.47 7.02
CA ALA A 31 -6.58 15.25 7.40
C ALA A 31 -6.06 13.92 6.84
N ASP A 32 -6.84 12.85 6.96
CA ASP A 32 -6.54 11.54 6.36
C ASP A 32 -6.44 11.64 4.83
N ALA A 33 -7.36 12.34 4.18
CA ALA A 33 -7.35 12.50 2.73
C ALA A 33 -6.12 13.29 2.21
N ARG A 34 -5.70 14.32 2.95
CA ARG A 34 -4.45 15.05 2.66
C ARG A 34 -3.23 14.17 2.88
N ALA A 35 -3.17 13.44 3.99
CA ALA A 35 -2.09 12.49 4.26
C ALA A 35 -2.01 11.43 3.15
N LEU A 36 -3.12 10.78 2.80
CA LEU A 36 -3.21 9.84 1.68
C LEU A 36 -2.69 10.42 0.38
N SER A 37 -3.01 11.68 0.08
CA SER A 37 -2.54 12.35 -1.13
C SER A 37 -1.02 12.54 -1.15
N ALA A 38 -0.39 12.77 0.00
CA ALA A 38 1.06 12.88 0.11
C ALA A 38 1.75 11.51 -0.09
N TRP A 39 1.14 10.43 0.40
CA TRP A 39 1.65 9.06 0.24
C TRP A 39 1.38 8.45 -1.13
N SER A 40 0.31 8.89 -1.81
CA SER A 40 -0.12 8.29 -3.06
C SER A 40 0.74 8.76 -4.24
N PRO A 41 1.08 7.86 -5.17
CA PRO A 41 1.85 8.19 -6.36
C PRO A 41 1.02 8.94 -7.41
N SER A 42 1.66 9.89 -8.08
CA SER A 42 1.18 10.51 -9.32
C SER A 42 1.68 9.73 -10.55
N HIS A 43 1.56 10.33 -11.75
CA HIS A 43 2.05 9.74 -13.01
C HIS A 43 3.51 9.26 -12.91
N ASP A 44 3.83 8.19 -13.66
CA ASP A 44 5.15 7.54 -13.80
C ASP A 44 5.83 7.03 -12.53
N ALA A 45 5.20 7.15 -11.37
CA ALA A 45 5.78 6.68 -10.10
C ALA A 45 5.58 5.17 -9.87
N LEU A 46 4.61 4.53 -10.52
CA LEU A 46 4.43 3.08 -10.44
C LEU A 46 5.42 2.37 -11.36
N ILE A 47 6.18 1.42 -10.79
CA ILE A 47 7.12 0.57 -11.53
C ILE A 47 6.41 -0.74 -11.88
N VAL A 48 6.31 -1.01 -13.18
CA VAL A 48 5.61 -2.18 -13.72
C VAL A 48 6.62 -3.10 -14.38
N ASP A 49 6.66 -4.36 -13.97
CA ASP A 49 7.49 -5.41 -14.56
C ASP A 49 6.70 -6.72 -14.71
N GLU A 50 7.36 -7.77 -15.20
CA GLU A 50 6.73 -9.08 -15.46
C GLU A 50 6.09 -9.68 -14.21
N ALA A 51 6.81 -9.66 -13.09
CA ALA A 51 6.35 -10.26 -11.84
C ALA A 51 5.38 -9.35 -11.07
N ASN A 52 5.34 -8.06 -11.38
CA ASN A 52 4.60 -7.09 -10.56
C ASN A 52 3.96 -5.99 -11.41
N ARG A 53 2.62 -6.01 -11.45
CA ARG A 53 1.80 -5.01 -12.15
C ARG A 53 1.15 -3.99 -11.23
N ILE A 54 1.42 -4.09 -9.93
CA ILE A 54 0.80 -3.29 -8.87
C ILE A 54 1.82 -2.98 -7.78
N SER A 55 1.58 -1.92 -7.02
CA SER A 55 2.22 -1.70 -5.73
C SER A 55 1.23 -1.95 -4.61
N VAL A 56 1.65 -2.65 -3.56
CA VAL A 56 0.99 -2.64 -2.26
C VAL A 56 1.78 -1.71 -1.36
N ASN A 57 1.09 -0.79 -0.70
CA ASN A 57 1.73 0.18 0.18
C ASN A 57 1.08 0.13 1.57
N VAL A 58 1.90 0.27 2.60
CA VAL A 58 1.48 0.35 3.99
C VAL A 58 2.10 1.62 4.57
N HIS A 59 1.30 2.50 5.15
CA HIS A 59 1.83 3.72 5.76
C HIS A 59 0.88 4.28 6.82
N PRO A 60 1.41 5.02 7.82
CA PRO A 60 0.58 5.69 8.80
C PRO A 60 -0.21 6.83 8.15
N LEU A 61 -1.34 7.15 8.78
CA LEU A 61 -2.13 8.37 8.58
C LEU A 61 -2.17 9.17 9.89
N THR A 62 -3.04 10.17 9.94
CA THR A 62 -3.32 10.93 11.16
C THR A 62 -3.99 10.08 12.24
N ASP A 63 -3.90 10.52 13.49
CA ASP A 63 -4.65 9.99 14.64
C ASP A 63 -4.54 8.47 14.86
N GLY A 64 -3.33 7.91 14.67
CA GLY A 64 -3.07 6.50 14.92
C GLY A 64 -3.76 5.55 13.92
N ARG A 65 -4.06 6.05 12.72
CA ARG A 65 -4.62 5.23 11.64
C ARG A 65 -3.52 4.71 10.71
N LEU A 66 -3.83 3.60 10.05
CA LEU A 66 -2.97 2.97 9.05
C LEU A 66 -3.74 2.90 7.72
N ALA A 67 -3.05 3.17 6.62
CA ALA A 67 -3.54 2.90 5.29
C ALA A 67 -2.81 1.69 4.69
N ILE A 68 -3.58 0.80 4.07
CA ILE A 68 -3.08 -0.29 3.24
C ILE A 68 -3.67 -0.08 1.85
N SER A 69 -2.83 0.21 0.87
CA SER A 69 -3.28 0.62 -0.46
C SER A 69 -2.74 -0.27 -1.57
N ARG A 70 -3.56 -0.42 -2.61
CA ARG A 70 -3.21 -1.02 -3.89
C ARG A 70 -3.13 0.07 -4.93
N THR A 71 -1.97 0.25 -5.51
CA THR A 71 -1.74 1.12 -6.66
C THR A 71 -1.61 0.27 -7.93
N CYS A 72 -2.35 0.62 -8.98
CA CYS A 72 -2.21 0.01 -10.30
C CYS A 72 -2.34 1.05 -11.41
N GLU A 73 -2.00 0.66 -12.63
CA GLU A 73 -2.39 1.41 -13.81
C GLU A 73 -3.92 1.37 -13.99
N GLY A 74 -4.49 2.51 -14.33
CA GLY A 74 -5.88 2.71 -14.71
C GLY A 74 -6.03 2.88 -16.22
N ARG A 75 -7.01 3.70 -16.61
CA ARG A 75 -7.22 4.05 -18.03
C ARG A 75 -6.05 4.87 -18.59
N PRO A 76 -5.87 4.93 -19.92
CA PRO A 76 -4.96 5.88 -20.56
C PRO A 76 -5.21 7.30 -20.03
N GLU A 77 -4.15 8.04 -19.73
CA GLU A 77 -4.28 9.39 -19.19
C GLU A 77 -4.77 10.37 -20.27
N TYR A 78 -5.66 11.29 -19.91
CA TYR A 78 -6.27 12.25 -20.85
C TYR A 78 -5.27 13.33 -21.34
N SER A 79 -4.05 13.35 -20.80
CA SER A 79 -3.04 14.39 -20.98
C SER A 79 -2.39 14.44 -22.38
N GLY A 80 -2.72 13.51 -23.29
CA GLY A 80 -2.18 13.46 -24.66
C GLY A 80 -0.69 13.11 -24.75
N ARG A 81 0.01 12.95 -23.62
CA ARG A 81 1.45 12.67 -23.52
C ARG A 81 1.78 11.17 -23.55
N GLY A 82 0.78 10.32 -23.76
CA GLY A 82 0.91 8.87 -23.53
C GLY A 82 0.99 8.54 -22.04
N GLY A 83 0.88 7.25 -21.71
CA GLY A 83 0.89 6.76 -20.33
C GLY A 83 -0.50 6.44 -19.78
N ARG A 84 -0.52 5.86 -18.58
CA ARG A 84 -1.73 5.41 -17.89
C ARG A 84 -1.90 6.18 -16.60
N GLN A 85 -3.14 6.54 -16.32
CA GLN A 85 -3.55 7.08 -15.03
C GLN A 85 -3.10 6.12 -13.93
N VAL A 86 -2.64 6.65 -12.81
CA VAL A 86 -2.41 5.84 -11.61
C VAL A 86 -3.68 5.81 -10.75
N TYR A 87 -4.08 4.60 -10.34
CA TYR A 87 -5.23 4.38 -9.48
C TYR A 87 -4.76 3.77 -8.16
N THR A 88 -4.99 4.46 -7.05
CA THR A 88 -4.70 3.97 -5.71
C THR A 88 -5.99 3.79 -4.93
N HIS A 89 -6.24 2.59 -4.42
CA HIS A 89 -7.36 2.30 -3.53
C HIS A 89 -6.81 1.83 -2.19
N ALA A 90 -7.16 2.54 -1.12
CA ALA A 90 -6.76 2.24 0.24
C ALA A 90 -7.93 1.69 1.07
N ILE A 91 -7.63 0.72 1.92
CA ILE A 91 -8.39 0.46 3.15
C ILE A 91 -7.70 1.17 4.32
N ILE A 92 -8.47 1.65 5.28
CA ILE A 92 -8.00 2.47 6.38
C ILE A 92 -8.59 1.96 7.68
N LEU A 93 -7.73 1.75 8.69
CA LEU A 93 -8.11 1.18 9.97
C LEU A 93 -7.33 1.82 11.12
N ALA A 94 -7.82 1.66 12.34
CA ALA A 94 -7.06 2.03 13.53
C ALA A 94 -5.90 1.06 13.74
N ILE A 95 -4.71 1.58 14.07
CA ILE A 95 -3.54 0.75 14.40
C ILE A 95 -3.84 -0.18 15.59
N ASP A 96 -4.67 0.28 16.53
CA ASP A 96 -5.08 -0.51 17.69
C ASP A 96 -5.90 -1.75 17.33
N ASP A 97 -6.68 -1.71 16.25
CA ASP A 97 -7.39 -2.90 15.77
C ASP A 97 -6.42 -3.94 15.20
N LEU A 98 -5.38 -3.49 14.50
CA LEU A 98 -4.30 -4.35 14.03
C LEU A 98 -3.49 -4.93 15.20
N ARG A 99 -3.25 -4.11 16.23
CA ARG A 99 -2.58 -4.54 17.47
C ARG A 99 -3.38 -5.62 18.19
N ARG A 100 -4.69 -5.45 18.34
CA ARG A 100 -5.59 -6.41 19.02
C ARG A 100 -5.81 -7.70 18.23
N SER A 101 -5.98 -7.60 16.91
CA SER A 101 -6.31 -8.77 16.07
C SER A 101 -5.13 -9.70 15.81
N GLY A 102 -3.90 -9.24 16.06
CA GLY A 102 -2.73 -10.03 15.69
C GLY A 102 -2.40 -9.98 14.19
N THR A 103 -3.26 -9.41 13.36
CA THR A 103 -3.21 -9.52 11.90
C THR A 103 -2.04 -8.71 11.30
N GLN A 104 -1.47 -9.20 10.20
CA GLN A 104 -0.45 -8.49 9.42
C GLN A 104 -1.07 -7.72 8.22
N PRO A 105 -0.54 -6.54 7.85
CA PRO A 105 -1.12 -5.68 6.82
C PRO A 105 -1.35 -6.35 5.46
N ILE A 106 -0.41 -7.18 4.98
CA ILE A 106 -0.54 -7.81 3.66
C ILE A 106 -1.66 -8.86 3.64
N ALA A 107 -1.94 -9.50 4.78
CA ALA A 107 -3.09 -10.39 4.90
C ALA A 107 -4.43 -9.65 4.77
N LEU A 108 -4.56 -8.44 5.34
CA LEU A 108 -5.74 -7.60 5.16
C LEU A 108 -5.89 -7.11 3.71
N TYR A 109 -4.77 -6.77 3.07
CA TYR A 109 -4.76 -6.46 1.64
C TYR A 109 -5.34 -7.64 0.82
N ARG A 110 -4.90 -8.87 1.08
CA ARG A 110 -5.39 -10.06 0.37
C ARG A 110 -6.87 -10.31 0.60
N ASP A 111 -7.34 -10.18 1.83
CA ASP A 111 -8.76 -10.32 2.15
C ASP A 111 -9.61 -9.25 1.43
N ALA A 112 -9.21 -7.97 1.53
CA ALA A 112 -9.88 -6.89 0.84
C ALA A 112 -9.88 -7.09 -0.70
N LEU A 113 -8.79 -7.63 -1.27
CA LEU A 113 -8.73 -7.98 -2.69
C LEU A 113 -9.67 -9.14 -3.05
N ALA A 114 -9.71 -10.19 -2.22
CA ALA A 114 -10.57 -11.36 -2.41
C ALA A 114 -12.05 -10.98 -2.37
N GLN A 115 -12.43 -10.08 -1.46
CA GLN A 115 -13.78 -9.50 -1.38
C GLN A 115 -14.09 -8.51 -2.53
N GLY A 116 -13.11 -8.19 -3.38
CA GLY A 116 -13.28 -7.27 -4.50
C GLY A 116 -13.26 -5.78 -4.11
N VAL A 117 -12.95 -5.45 -2.85
CA VAL A 117 -12.87 -4.09 -2.33
C VAL A 117 -11.89 -3.27 -3.17
N LEU A 118 -10.66 -3.77 -3.32
CA LEU A 118 -9.52 -3.10 -3.96
C LEU A 118 -9.45 -3.25 -5.49
N ARG A 119 -10.55 -3.69 -6.13
CA ARG A 119 -10.63 -3.74 -7.60
C ARG A 119 -10.70 -2.33 -8.17
N TYR A 120 -10.14 -2.14 -9.36
CA TYR A 120 -10.23 -0.88 -10.10
C TYR A 120 -11.69 -0.50 -10.34
N ARG A 121 -12.06 0.75 -10.03
CA ARG A 121 -13.40 1.31 -10.26
C ARG A 121 -13.28 2.53 -11.18
N PRO A 122 -13.74 2.47 -12.44
CA PRO A 122 -13.60 3.58 -13.38
C PRO A 122 -14.47 4.80 -13.01
N SER A 123 -15.55 4.58 -12.27
CA SER A 123 -16.48 5.63 -11.85
C SER A 123 -16.95 5.36 -10.41
N PRO A 124 -16.09 5.57 -9.40
CA PRO A 124 -16.44 5.30 -8.02
C PRO A 124 -17.44 6.35 -7.47
N PRO A 125 -18.40 5.94 -6.61
CA PRO A 125 -19.29 6.89 -5.94
C PRO A 125 -18.46 7.85 -5.06
N PRO A 126 -18.93 9.06 -4.79
CA PRO A 126 -18.17 10.03 -3.97
C PRO A 126 -17.96 9.53 -2.54
N ILE A 127 -18.96 8.81 -2.02
CA ILE A 127 -18.92 8.20 -0.69
C ILE A 127 -18.82 6.69 -0.86
N LEU A 128 -17.84 6.09 -0.18
CA LEU A 128 -17.65 4.64 -0.13
C LEU A 128 -18.22 4.09 1.18
N GLU A 129 -18.89 2.94 1.14
CA GLU A 129 -19.31 2.25 2.36
C GLU A 129 -18.09 1.68 3.10
N GLU A 130 -18.18 1.60 4.43
CA GLU A 130 -17.21 0.84 5.22
C GLU A 130 -17.34 -0.66 4.88
N VAL A 131 -16.24 -1.40 4.97
CA VAL A 131 -16.23 -2.85 4.70
C VAL A 131 -15.85 -3.60 5.95
N GLU A 132 -16.44 -4.78 6.13
CA GLU A 132 -16.00 -5.72 7.15
C GLU A 132 -14.98 -6.72 6.59
N LEU A 133 -13.75 -6.64 7.09
CA LEU A 133 -12.70 -7.62 6.83
C LEU A 133 -12.66 -8.70 7.91
N GLY A 134 -12.02 -9.82 7.60
CA GLY A 134 -11.66 -10.85 8.55
C GLY A 134 -10.83 -10.30 9.72
N ARG A 135 -10.81 -11.08 10.81
CA ARG A 135 -9.96 -10.81 11.99
C ARG A 135 -8.89 -11.89 12.20
N CYS A 136 -9.06 -13.03 11.53
CA CYS A 136 -8.24 -14.21 11.68
C CYS A 136 -7.66 -14.55 10.31
N HIS A 137 -6.44 -14.11 10.06
CA HIS A 137 -5.73 -14.47 8.84
C HIS A 137 -4.61 -15.43 9.21
N ARG A 138 -4.77 -16.70 8.83
CA ARG A 138 -3.68 -17.66 8.92
C ARG A 138 -2.77 -17.48 7.71
N PHE A 139 -1.48 -17.33 8.00
CA PHE A 139 -0.47 -17.36 6.96
C PHE A 139 -0.34 -18.78 6.43
N LEU A 140 -0.61 -18.96 5.15
CA LEU A 140 -0.19 -20.17 4.44
C LEU A 140 1.22 -19.89 3.95
N ARG A 141 2.22 -20.21 4.77
CA ARG A 141 3.61 -20.19 4.35
C ARG A 141 3.76 -21.18 3.21
N ARG A 142 3.85 -20.67 1.97
CA ARG A 142 4.28 -21.52 0.87
C ARG A 142 5.77 -21.79 1.09
N PRO A 143 6.20 -23.05 1.15
CA PRO A 143 7.61 -23.38 1.04
C PRO A 143 8.02 -23.08 -0.40
N ASP A 144 8.38 -21.84 -0.68
CA ASP A 144 8.74 -21.39 -2.03
C ASP A 144 10.16 -20.84 -2.05
N ALA A 145 10.85 -21.03 -3.17
CA ALA A 145 12.27 -20.70 -3.38
C ALA A 145 12.57 -19.19 -3.40
N GLY A 146 11.60 -18.34 -3.05
CA GLY A 146 11.70 -16.88 -3.02
C GLY A 146 11.66 -16.26 -1.62
N ALA A 147 11.59 -17.07 -0.56
CA ALA A 147 11.66 -16.53 0.80
C ALA A 147 13.04 -15.90 1.05
N PRO A 148 13.11 -14.69 1.63
CA PRO A 148 14.39 -14.07 1.96
C PRO A 148 15.20 -14.92 2.94
N ASP A 149 16.52 -14.93 2.74
CA ASP A 149 17.48 -15.55 3.66
C ASP A 149 17.26 -14.99 5.09
N PRO A 150 17.06 -15.85 6.10
CA PRO A 150 16.92 -15.42 7.49
C PRO A 150 18.04 -14.47 7.97
N ASN A 151 19.28 -14.65 7.54
CA ASN A 151 20.38 -13.76 7.92
C ASN A 151 20.19 -12.36 7.32
N ALA A 152 19.81 -12.29 6.04
CA ALA A 152 19.48 -11.02 5.40
C ALA A 152 18.29 -10.32 6.07
N LEU A 153 17.31 -11.06 6.58
CA LEU A 153 16.21 -10.47 7.36
C LEU A 153 16.70 -9.83 8.66
N ASN A 154 17.60 -10.47 9.41
CA ASN A 154 18.14 -9.93 10.65
C ASN A 154 18.86 -8.60 10.43
N ASP A 155 19.70 -8.51 9.39
CA ASP A 155 20.37 -7.26 9.03
C ASP A 155 19.37 -6.15 8.69
N LEU A 156 18.29 -6.48 7.97
CA LEU A 156 17.22 -5.54 7.66
C LEU A 156 16.49 -5.08 8.93
N HIS A 157 16.29 -5.97 9.91
CA HIS A 157 15.66 -5.61 11.18
C HIS A 157 16.49 -4.59 11.93
N ASP A 158 17.80 -4.79 12.03
CA ASP A 158 18.68 -3.89 12.78
C ASP A 158 18.73 -2.51 12.14
N ARG A 159 18.78 -2.44 10.81
CA ARG A 159 18.71 -1.17 10.09
C ARG A 159 17.36 -0.47 10.29
N LEU A 160 16.26 -1.22 10.27
CA LEU A 160 14.94 -0.68 10.60
C LEU A 160 14.83 -0.27 12.07
N ARG A 161 15.52 -0.91 13.03
CA ARG A 161 15.53 -0.43 14.43
C ARG A 161 16.29 0.89 14.55
N SER A 162 17.38 1.05 13.81
CA SER A 162 18.21 2.27 13.77
C SER A 162 17.53 3.47 13.11
N GLY A 163 16.36 3.29 12.51
CA GLY A 163 15.63 4.37 11.84
C GLY A 163 15.95 4.54 10.36
N ASP A 164 16.75 3.65 9.77
CA ASP A 164 17.15 3.74 8.37
C ASP A 164 15.94 3.71 7.43
N ARG A 165 16.12 4.37 6.29
CA ARG A 165 15.28 4.19 5.10
C ARG A 165 15.98 3.23 4.15
N LEU A 166 15.26 2.20 3.73
CA LEU A 166 15.78 1.09 2.95
C LEU A 166 15.21 1.13 1.55
N GLU A 167 16.09 1.15 0.54
CA GLU A 167 15.75 0.82 -0.84
C GLU A 167 16.29 -0.58 -1.12
N LEU A 168 15.40 -1.54 -1.36
CA LEU A 168 15.76 -2.93 -1.62
C LEU A 168 15.47 -3.26 -3.08
N ARG A 169 16.51 -3.69 -3.80
CA ARG A 169 16.47 -4.07 -5.21
C ARG A 169 16.26 -5.57 -5.32
N LEU A 170 15.08 -5.98 -5.77
CA LEU A 170 14.63 -7.36 -5.75
C LEU A 170 14.19 -7.82 -7.14
N SER A 171 14.45 -9.09 -7.45
CA SER A 171 13.80 -9.80 -8.54
C SER A 171 12.57 -10.55 -8.02
N GLY A 172 11.62 -10.88 -8.89
CA GLY A 172 10.44 -11.68 -8.52
C GLY A 172 9.31 -10.88 -7.84
N ASP A 173 8.45 -11.57 -7.10
CA ASP A 173 7.26 -11.00 -6.45
C ASP A 173 7.64 -10.20 -5.19
N ARG A 174 7.53 -8.87 -5.28
CA ARG A 174 7.90 -7.98 -4.17
C ARG A 174 6.80 -7.86 -3.12
N VAL A 175 5.55 -8.19 -3.46
CA VAL A 175 4.45 -8.26 -2.47
C VAL A 175 4.67 -9.47 -1.57
N HIS A 176 5.09 -10.59 -2.15
CA HIS A 176 5.49 -11.77 -1.38
C HIS A 176 6.69 -11.49 -0.48
N PHE A 177 7.75 -10.84 -0.99
CA PHE A 177 8.88 -10.44 -0.16
C PHE A 177 8.46 -9.52 0.99
N ALA A 178 7.62 -8.51 0.71
CA ALA A 178 7.11 -7.61 1.74
C ALA A 178 6.33 -8.35 2.83
N GLU A 179 5.54 -9.35 2.45
CA GLU A 179 4.83 -10.18 3.40
C GLU A 179 5.78 -10.94 4.32
N CYS A 180 6.80 -11.61 3.77
CA CYS A 180 7.81 -12.31 4.56
C CYS A 180 8.62 -11.37 5.47
N LEU A 181 9.00 -10.19 4.96
CA LEU A 181 9.69 -9.18 5.74
C LEU A 181 8.81 -8.74 6.92
N LEU A 182 7.58 -8.30 6.66
CA LEU A 182 6.69 -7.82 7.72
C LEU A 182 6.35 -8.90 8.74
N GLU A 183 6.18 -10.16 8.32
CA GLU A 183 5.96 -11.29 9.22
C GLU A 183 7.15 -11.53 10.16
N SER A 184 8.37 -11.31 9.68
CA SER A 184 9.58 -11.48 10.49
C SER A 184 9.82 -10.36 11.50
N LEU A 185 9.20 -9.20 11.34
CA LEU A 185 9.43 -8.04 12.21
C LEU A 185 8.77 -8.23 13.59
N PRO A 186 9.41 -7.75 14.67
CA PRO A 186 8.72 -7.53 15.93
C PRO A 186 7.48 -6.64 15.73
N ARG A 187 6.42 -6.90 16.51
CA ARG A 187 5.11 -6.25 16.34
C ARG A 187 5.21 -4.72 16.40
N GLU A 188 6.03 -4.20 17.30
CA GLU A 188 6.23 -2.75 17.49
C GLU A 188 6.84 -2.11 16.24
N LEU A 189 7.82 -2.80 15.62
CA LEU A 189 8.51 -2.32 14.43
C LEU A 189 7.63 -2.44 13.19
N LEU A 190 6.84 -3.51 13.06
CA LEU A 190 5.87 -3.69 11.98
C LEU A 190 4.92 -2.49 11.89
N LEU A 191 4.35 -2.06 13.01
CA LEU A 191 3.39 -0.95 13.06
C LEU A 191 4.02 0.42 12.75
N GLN A 192 5.34 0.54 12.87
CA GLN A 192 6.11 1.75 12.56
C GLN A 192 6.74 1.72 11.17
N THR A 193 6.64 0.60 10.46
CA THR A 193 7.29 0.41 9.16
C THR A 193 6.33 0.79 8.04
N SER A 194 6.58 1.93 7.40
CA SER A 194 5.95 2.25 6.13
C SER A 194 6.69 1.56 4.99
N LEU A 195 5.95 0.95 4.07
CA LEU A 195 6.48 0.13 2.98
C LEU A 195 5.76 0.41 1.65
N SER A 196 6.49 0.35 0.54
CA SER A 196 5.95 0.27 -0.82
C SER A 196 6.63 -0.85 -1.60
N THR A 197 5.86 -1.59 -2.42
CA THR A 197 6.41 -2.74 -3.16
C THR A 197 6.84 -2.43 -4.59
N SER A 198 6.42 -1.31 -5.19
CA SER A 198 6.67 -1.00 -6.61
C SER A 198 6.56 0.49 -6.94
N LEU A 199 6.89 1.37 -5.99
CA LEU A 199 6.90 2.80 -6.25
C LEU A 199 8.32 3.30 -6.40
N ARG A 200 8.53 4.26 -7.32
CA ARG A 200 9.78 5.02 -7.39
C ARG A 200 10.00 5.71 -6.04
N PRO A 201 11.18 5.53 -5.42
CA PRO A 201 11.56 6.23 -4.19
C PRO A 201 11.39 7.73 -4.35
N SER A 202 10.93 8.40 -3.30
CA SER A 202 10.67 9.84 -3.34
C SER A 202 10.85 10.44 -1.95
N SER A 203 11.46 11.62 -1.89
CA SER A 203 11.54 12.40 -0.65
C SER A 203 10.17 12.86 -0.15
N ALA A 204 9.19 13.03 -1.05
CA ALA A 204 7.82 13.42 -0.72
C ALA A 204 7.00 12.27 -0.12
N ARG A 205 7.38 11.01 -0.38
CA ARG A 205 6.75 9.80 0.15
C ARG A 205 7.74 9.07 1.04
N PRO A 206 7.81 9.39 2.34
CA PRO A 206 8.87 8.91 3.23
C PRO A 206 8.63 7.46 3.68
N PHE A 207 8.51 6.54 2.73
CA PHE A 207 8.48 5.11 3.01
C PHE A 207 9.79 4.70 3.66
N ARG A 208 9.71 3.93 4.74
CA ARG A 208 10.88 3.36 5.41
C ARG A 208 11.47 2.21 4.62
N VAL A 209 10.64 1.51 3.85
CA VAL A 209 11.07 0.45 2.93
C VAL A 209 10.48 0.69 1.55
N CYS A 210 11.33 0.82 0.54
CA CYS A 210 10.95 0.82 -0.87
C CYS A 210 11.51 -0.43 -1.53
N LEU A 211 10.62 -1.33 -1.97
CA LEU A 211 11.02 -2.48 -2.79
C LEU A 211 10.90 -2.07 -4.26
N VAL A 212 12.00 -2.20 -4.99
CA VAL A 212 12.12 -1.81 -6.40
C VAL A 212 12.74 -2.96 -7.20
N PRO A 213 12.54 -3.04 -8.52
CA PRO A 213 13.21 -4.06 -9.31
C PRO A 213 14.73 -3.95 -9.19
N ARG A 214 15.41 -5.10 -9.24
CA ARG A 214 16.84 -5.14 -9.52
C ARG A 214 17.05 -4.71 -10.98
N ASP A 215 17.92 -3.72 -11.19
CA ASP A 215 18.30 -3.31 -12.55
C ASP A 215 18.78 -4.55 -13.32
N ARG A 216 18.40 -4.64 -14.61
CA ARG A 216 18.91 -5.67 -15.52
C ARG A 216 20.36 -5.38 -15.87
#